data_AF-A0A9C9L073-F1
#
_entry.id   AF-A0A9C9L073-F1
#
_cell.length_a   1.000
_cell.length_b   1.000
_cell.length_c   1.000
_cell.angle_alpha   90.00
_cell.angle_beta   90.00
_cell.angle_gamma   90.00
#
_symmetry.space_group_name_H-M   'P 1'
#
loop_
_entity.id
_entity.type
_entity.pdbx_description
1 polymer ?
#
loop_
_entity_poly.entity_id
_entity_poly.type
_entity_poly.pdbx_seq_one_letter_code
_entity_poly.pdbx_strand_id
1 'polypeptide(L)'
;MDCVCNRSAGFYTARSGGVFMSSPGLQGLRPWMIQRISAVYIAFYIIYLVIVFTVDSPLNSDDWVRWVATPYNNIAIGLFLIAVLWHAWIGVRDIILDYVPNVVVRLLVLMLLGGTVIGSGLWGIKALFVVATQ
;
A
#
# COMPACT_ATOMS: atom_id res chain seq x y z
N MET A 1 27.89 -41.22 -11.39
CA MET A 1 27.19 -41.10 -10.08
C MET A 1 25.90 -40.39 -10.38
N ASP A 2 24.92 -41.19 -10.81
CA ASP A 2 23.70 -40.70 -11.42
C ASP A 2 22.62 -40.57 -10.34
N CYS A 3 22.05 -39.37 -10.18
CA CYS A 3 20.90 -39.17 -9.30
C CYS A 3 19.63 -39.59 -10.04
N VAL A 4 19.16 -40.80 -9.71
CA VAL A 4 17.86 -41.33 -10.11
C VAL A 4 16.73 -40.52 -9.46
N CYS A 5 15.89 -39.89 -10.28
CA CYS A 5 14.65 -39.24 -9.85
C CYS A 5 13.53 -40.29 -9.76
N ASN A 6 13.25 -40.78 -8.56
CA ASN A 6 12.18 -41.75 -8.28
C ASN A 6 10.81 -41.06 -8.26
N ARG A 7 10.09 -41.13 -9.38
CA ARG A 7 8.72 -40.63 -9.54
C ARG A 7 7.75 -41.78 -9.22
N SER A 8 7.51 -42.06 -7.94
CA SER A 8 6.49 -43.02 -7.51
C SER A 8 5.10 -42.38 -7.51
N ALA A 9 4.18 -43.08 -8.16
CA ALA A 9 2.81 -42.68 -8.46
C ALA A 9 1.96 -42.51 -7.19
N GLY A 10 1.32 -41.35 -7.05
CA GLY A 10 0.26 -41.08 -6.10
C GLY A 10 -1.02 -40.70 -6.85
N PHE A 11 -2.03 -41.56 -6.72
CA PHE A 11 -3.41 -41.44 -7.18
C PHE A 11 -3.96 -40.01 -7.32
N TYR A 12 -4.16 -39.55 -8.57
CA TYR A 12 -5.10 -38.46 -8.87
C TYR A 12 -6.47 -39.08 -9.18
N THR A 13 -7.32 -39.20 -8.17
CA THR A 13 -8.75 -39.44 -8.43
C THR A 13 -9.34 -38.18 -9.06
N ALA A 14 -9.50 -38.20 -10.37
CA ALA A 14 -10.25 -37.20 -11.11
C ALA A 14 -11.73 -37.28 -10.70
N ARG A 15 -12.15 -36.48 -9.73
CA ARG A 15 -13.57 -36.20 -9.48
C ARG A 15 -13.95 -34.97 -10.29
N SER A 16 -14.62 -35.21 -11.42
CA SER A 16 -15.32 -34.22 -12.24
C SER A 16 -16.44 -33.57 -11.42
N GLY A 17 -16.14 -32.47 -10.76
CA GLY A 17 -17.11 -31.50 -10.29
C GLY A 17 -16.67 -30.14 -10.81
N GLY A 18 -17.55 -29.44 -11.52
CA GLY A 18 -17.27 -28.10 -12.06
C GLY A 18 -17.00 -27.11 -10.93
N VAL A 19 -15.77 -27.06 -10.45
CA VAL A 19 -15.27 -25.99 -9.60
C VAL A 19 -14.88 -24.87 -10.55
N PHE A 20 -15.59 -23.75 -10.47
CA PHE A 20 -15.19 -22.51 -11.11
C PHE A 20 -13.76 -22.18 -10.65
N MET A 21 -12.76 -22.55 -11.45
CA MET A 21 -11.36 -22.34 -11.12
C MET A 21 -11.12 -20.84 -11.23
N SER A 22 -11.25 -20.14 -10.11
CA SER A 22 -10.78 -18.76 -9.99
C SER A 22 -9.27 -18.82 -10.18
N SER A 23 -8.80 -18.51 -11.40
CA SER A 23 -7.39 -18.60 -11.80
C SER A 23 -6.49 -18.01 -10.71
N PRO A 24 -5.67 -18.82 -10.02
CA PRO A 24 -4.80 -18.36 -8.94
C PRO A 24 -3.91 -17.17 -9.33
N GLY A 25 -3.54 -17.10 -10.62
CA GLY A 25 -2.74 -16.01 -11.19
C GLY A 25 -3.42 -14.63 -11.17
N LEU A 26 -4.76 -14.54 -11.17
CA LEU A 26 -5.45 -13.24 -11.11
C LEU A 26 -5.50 -12.65 -9.69
N GLN A 27 -5.42 -13.49 -8.65
CA GLN A 27 -5.56 -13.04 -7.26
C GLN A 27 -4.34 -12.25 -6.78
N GLY A 28 -3.13 -12.63 -7.21
CA GLY A 28 -1.89 -11.91 -6.91
C GLY A 28 -1.60 -10.72 -7.82
N LEU A 29 -2.17 -10.69 -9.04
CA LEU A 29 -1.91 -9.62 -10.01
C LEU A 29 -2.44 -8.25 -9.56
N ARG A 30 -3.60 -8.22 -8.90
CA ARG A 30 -4.21 -6.96 -8.44
C ARG A 30 -3.39 -6.28 -7.34
N PRO A 31 -3.03 -6.94 -6.22
CA PRO A 31 -2.17 -6.31 -5.19
C PRO A 31 -0.81 -5.91 -5.75
N TRP A 32 -0.21 -6.75 -6.60
CA TRP A 32 1.07 -6.43 -7.25
C TRP A 32 1.01 -5.14 -8.06
N MET A 33 -0.04 -4.96 -8.87
CA MET A 33 -0.21 -3.75 -9.69
C MET A 33 -0.40 -2.51 -8.83
N ILE A 34 -1.24 -2.59 -7.79
CA ILE A 34 -1.46 -1.47 -6.85
C ILE A 34 -0.14 -1.09 -6.16
N GLN A 35 0.66 -2.07 -5.75
CA GLN A 35 1.95 -1.83 -5.10
C GLN A 35 2.93 -1.08 -6.01
N ARG A 36 2.96 -1.41 -7.31
CA ARG A 36 3.84 -0.75 -8.29
C ARG A 36 3.39 0.65 -8.64
N ILE A 37 2.10 0.83 -8.94
CA ILE A 37 1.57 2.15 -9.31
C ILE A 37 1.70 3.13 -8.14
N SER A 38 1.36 2.70 -6.92
CA SER A 38 1.54 3.54 -5.72
C SER A 38 3.01 3.91 -5.50
N ALA A 39 3.95 2.95 -5.62
CA ALA A 39 5.37 3.21 -5.46
C ALA A 39 5.91 4.24 -6.46
N VAL A 40 5.51 4.14 -7.73
CA VAL A 40 5.92 5.09 -8.78
C VAL A 40 5.43 6.50 -8.44
N TYR A 41 4.17 6.65 -8.06
CA TYR A 41 3.63 7.95 -7.66
C TYR A 41 4.33 8.52 -6.42
N ILE A 42 4.52 7.69 -5.38
CA ILE A 42 5.24 8.06 -4.15
C ILE A 42 6.66 8.56 -4.49
N ALA A 43 7.39 7.86 -5.35
CA ALA A 43 8.74 8.24 -5.74
C ALA A 43 8.77 9.60 -6.46
N PHE A 44 7.87 9.82 -7.42
CA PHE A 44 7.78 11.12 -8.11
C PHE A 44 7.42 12.25 -7.14
N TYR A 45 6.49 12.01 -6.22
CA TYR A 45 6.08 13.01 -5.25
C TYR A 45 7.21 13.34 -4.26
N ILE A 46 7.99 12.35 -3.82
CA ILE A 46 9.19 12.58 -2.98
C ILE A 46 10.21 13.43 -3.74
N ILE A 47 10.48 13.14 -5.02
CA ILE A 47 11.38 13.95 -5.86
C ILE A 47 10.88 15.40 -5.95
N TYR A 48 9.57 15.58 -6.17
CA TYR A 48 8.95 16.91 -6.18
C TYR A 48 9.17 17.67 -4.85
N LEU A 49 8.93 17.03 -3.70
CA LEU A 49 9.18 17.64 -2.38
C LEU A 49 10.65 18.03 -2.20
N VAL A 50 11.59 17.18 -2.62
CA VAL A 50 13.03 17.49 -2.56
C VAL A 50 13.37 18.73 -3.39
N ILE A 51 12.77 18.90 -4.56
CA ILE A 51 12.98 20.09 -5.41
C ILE A 51 12.40 21.33 -4.72
N VAL A 52 11.17 21.26 -4.22
CA VAL A 52 10.52 22.40 -3.53
C VAL A 52 11.36 22.86 -2.34
N PHE A 53 11.78 21.93 -1.47
CA PHE A 53 12.53 22.28 -0.26
C PHE A 53 13.97 22.73 -0.51
N THR A 54 14.54 22.47 -1.69
CA THR A 54 15.89 22.93 -2.05
C THR A 54 15.90 24.24 -2.84
N VAL A 55 14.85 24.54 -3.61
CA VAL A 55 14.77 25.74 -4.47
C VAL A 55 14.03 26.90 -3.81
N ASP A 56 12.88 26.64 -3.18
CA ASP A 56 11.98 27.67 -2.64
C ASP A 56 11.30 27.16 -1.36
N SER A 57 12.11 27.04 -0.31
CA SER A 57 11.68 26.42 0.94
C SER A 57 10.73 27.33 1.71
N PRO A 58 9.49 26.91 2.04
CA PRO A 58 8.65 27.66 2.96
C PRO A 58 9.27 27.57 4.36
N LEU A 59 9.92 28.65 4.83
CA LEU A 59 10.68 28.62 6.11
C LEU A 59 9.80 28.90 7.33
N ASN A 60 8.62 29.48 7.15
CA ASN A 60 7.72 29.88 8.24
C ASN A 60 6.38 29.13 8.19
N SER A 61 5.70 29.02 9.34
CA SER A 61 4.40 28.34 9.45
C SER A 61 3.36 28.82 8.45
N ASP A 62 3.31 30.13 8.20
CA ASP A 62 2.33 30.75 7.32
C ASP A 62 2.57 30.39 5.86
N ASP A 63 3.84 30.29 5.45
CA ASP A 63 4.22 29.94 4.09
C ASP A 63 3.90 28.47 3.79
N TRP A 64 4.05 27.59 4.80
CA TRP A 64 3.59 26.20 4.72
C TRP A 64 2.09 26.09 4.51
N VAL A 65 1.30 26.81 5.31
CA VAL A 65 -0.16 26.78 5.19
C VAL A 65 -0.59 27.28 3.80
N ARG A 66 -0.01 28.38 3.32
CA ARG A 66 -0.28 28.91 1.95
C ARG A 66 0.10 27.92 0.86
N TRP A 67 1.25 27.26 0.98
CA TRP A 67 1.71 26.27 0.01
C TRP A 67 0.80 25.04 -0.02
N VAL A 68 0.35 24.54 1.13
CA VAL A 68 -0.60 23.41 1.21
C VAL A 68 -2.02 23.82 0.78
N ALA A 69 -2.44 25.07 1.02
CA ALA A 69 -3.74 25.59 0.59
C ALA A 69 -3.84 25.78 -0.93
N THR A 70 -2.69 25.87 -1.63
CA THR A 70 -2.67 25.97 -3.09
C THR A 70 -3.36 24.73 -3.70
N PRO A 71 -4.42 24.88 -4.54
CA PRO A 71 -5.28 23.75 -4.93
C PRO A 71 -4.54 22.55 -5.53
N TYR A 72 -3.58 22.81 -6.41
CA TYR A 72 -2.79 21.75 -7.05
C TYR A 72 -1.96 20.96 -6.04
N ASN A 73 -1.35 21.65 -5.07
CA ASN A 73 -0.53 21.00 -4.06
C ASN A 73 -1.37 20.26 -3.02
N ASN A 74 -2.52 20.82 -2.62
CA ASN A 74 -3.49 20.16 -1.75
C ASN A 74 -3.94 18.81 -2.33
N ILE A 75 -4.34 18.80 -3.61
CA ILE A 75 -4.74 17.58 -4.32
C ILE A 75 -3.57 16.61 -4.45
N ALA A 76 -2.36 17.10 -4.76
CA ALA A 76 -1.17 16.25 -4.87
C ALA A 76 -0.81 15.58 -3.54
N ILE A 77 -0.87 16.30 -2.40
CA ILE A 77 -0.69 15.72 -1.07
C ILE A 77 -1.79 14.69 -0.77
N GLY A 78 -3.03 14.97 -1.15
CA GLY A 78 -4.15 14.04 -0.98
C GLY A 78 -3.94 12.72 -1.75
N LEU A 79 -3.49 12.80 -3.00
CA LEU A 79 -3.14 11.64 -3.80
C LEU A 79 -1.92 10.89 -3.24
N PHE A 80 -0.91 11.62 -2.76
CA PHE A 80 0.25 11.03 -2.08
C PHE A 80 -0.16 10.26 -0.83
N LEU A 81 -1.03 10.85 0.01
CA LEU A 81 -1.59 10.19 1.19
C LEU A 81 -2.29 8.88 0.79
N ILE A 82 -3.18 8.91 -0.20
CA ILE A 82 -3.88 7.70 -0.68
C ILE A 82 -2.89 6.65 -1.18
N ALA A 83 -1.88 7.05 -1.95
CA ALA A 83 -0.85 6.15 -2.47
C ALA A 83 -0.07 5.47 -1.34
N VAL A 84 0.39 6.23 -0.33
CA VAL A 84 1.12 5.70 0.82
C VAL A 84 0.25 4.75 1.64
N LEU A 85 -1.01 5.09 1.89
CA LEU A 85 -1.92 4.24 2.66
C LEU A 85 -2.14 2.89 1.97
N TRP A 86 -2.35 2.88 0.65
CA TRP A 86 -2.47 1.64 -0.12
C TRP A 86 -1.16 0.85 -0.14
N HIS A 87 -0.03 1.51 -0.36
CA HIS A 87 1.30 0.89 -0.40
C HIS A 87 1.66 0.23 0.94
N ALA A 88 1.38 0.91 2.05
CA ALA A 88 1.61 0.42 3.39
C ALA A 88 0.65 -0.73 3.75
N TRP A 89 -0.64 -0.62 3.41
CA TRP A 89 -1.62 -1.67 3.69
C TRP A 89 -1.24 -2.98 3.03
N ILE A 90 -0.98 -2.98 1.72
CA ILE A 90 -0.66 -4.20 0.98
C ILE A 90 0.71 -4.74 1.42
N GLY A 91 1.74 -3.89 1.44
CA GLY A 91 3.11 -4.31 1.77
C GLY A 91 3.23 -4.90 3.17
N VAL A 92 2.69 -4.22 4.19
CA VAL A 92 2.81 -4.68 5.58
C VAL A 92 1.91 -5.89 5.85
N ARG A 93 0.71 -5.95 5.24
CA ARG A 93 -0.15 -7.13 5.32
C ARG A 93 0.58 -8.37 4.81
N ASP A 94 1.23 -8.29 3.66
CA ASP A 94 1.93 -9.43 3.07
C ASP A 94 3.08 -9.89 3.98
N ILE A 95 3.86 -8.96 4.55
CA ILE A 95 4.87 -9.26 5.58
C ILE A 95 4.24 -10.00 6.78
N ILE A 96 3.10 -9.53 7.29
CA ILE A 96 2.44 -10.16 8.44
C ILE A 96 1.99 -11.59 8.09
N LEU A 97 1.44 -11.80 6.90
CA LEU A 97 0.96 -13.11 6.45
C LEU A 97 2.10 -14.12 6.30
N ASP A 98 3.27 -13.65 5.85
CA ASP A 98 4.45 -14.48 5.63
C ASP A 98 5.20 -14.82 6.93
N TYR A 99 5.32 -13.86 7.84
CA TYR A 99 6.23 -13.97 8.99
C TYR A 99 5.56 -14.19 10.36
N VAL A 100 4.24 -14.03 10.50
CA VAL A 100 3.55 -14.22 11.79
C VAL A 100 2.79 -15.56 11.79
N PRO A 101 3.33 -16.65 12.36
CA PRO A 101 2.72 -17.98 12.26
C PRO A 101 1.50 -18.15 13.18
N ASN A 102 1.47 -17.50 14.34
CA ASN A 102 0.37 -17.63 15.29
C ASN A 102 -0.86 -16.84 14.81
N VAL A 103 -1.99 -17.54 14.64
CA VAL A 103 -3.24 -16.97 14.10
C VAL A 103 -3.78 -15.84 14.97
N VAL A 104 -3.75 -15.96 16.29
CA VAL A 104 -4.26 -14.93 17.21
C VAL A 104 -3.43 -13.66 17.10
N VAL A 105 -2.10 -13.79 17.15
CA VAL A 105 -1.18 -12.66 17.00
C VAL A 105 -1.33 -12.01 15.63
N ARG A 106 -1.43 -12.81 14.58
CA ARG A 106 -1.63 -12.34 13.20
C ARG A 106 -2.89 -11.48 13.09
N LEU A 107 -4.02 -11.94 13.63
CA LEU A 107 -5.27 -11.19 13.61
C LEU A 107 -5.16 -9.87 14.38
N LEU A 108 -4.56 -9.88 15.56
CA LEU A 108 -4.34 -8.66 16.36
C LEU A 108 -3.48 -7.64 15.61
N VAL A 109 -2.36 -8.08 15.03
CA VAL A 109 -1.46 -7.19 14.29
C VAL A 109 -2.15 -6.66 13.02
N LEU A 110 -2.93 -7.46 12.31
CA LEU A 110 -3.71 -6.99 11.15
C LEU A 110 -4.78 -5.97 11.55
N MET A 111 -5.44 -6.13 12.70
CA MET A 111 -6.38 -5.13 13.23
C MET A 111 -5.67 -3.83 13.58
N LEU A 112 -4.51 -3.90 14.24
CA LEU A 112 -3.70 -2.72 14.58
C LEU A 112 -3.20 -2.01 13.31
N LEU A 113 -2.73 -2.75 12.32
CA LEU A 113 -2.33 -2.21 11.02
C LEU A 113 -3.50 -1.48 10.35
N GLY A 114 -4.64 -2.16 10.22
CA GLY A 114 -5.85 -1.58 9.61
C GLY A 114 -6.30 -0.32 10.34
N GLY A 115 -6.36 -0.35 11.67
CA GLY A 115 -6.70 0.81 12.49
C GLY A 115 -5.73 1.98 12.33
N THR A 116 -4.42 1.70 12.24
CA THR A 116 -3.39 2.72 12.03
C THR A 116 -3.51 3.37 10.65
N VAL A 117 -3.70 2.57 9.59
CA VAL A 117 -3.88 3.07 8.22
C VAL A 117 -5.15 3.92 8.12
N ILE A 118 -6.28 3.43 8.65
CA ILE A 118 -7.54 4.19 8.64
C ILE A 118 -7.42 5.47 9.46
N GLY A 119 -6.88 5.40 10.68
CA GLY A 119 -6.68 6.56 11.54
C GLY A 119 -5.81 7.63 10.90
N SER A 120 -4.70 7.22 10.27
CA SER A 120 -3.81 8.11 9.53
C SER A 120 -4.50 8.76 8.33
N GLY A 121 -5.31 7.99 7.60
CA GLY A 121 -6.09 8.50 6.48
C GLY A 121 -7.14 9.53 6.89
N LEU A 122 -7.93 9.24 7.92
CA LEU A 122 -8.94 10.17 8.45
C LEU A 122 -8.29 11.46 8.97
N TRP A 123 -7.18 11.34 9.72
CA TRP A 123 -6.46 12.48 10.24
C TRP A 123 -5.86 13.35 9.13
N GLY A 124 -5.21 12.73 8.13
CA GLY A 124 -4.62 13.44 7.00
C GLY A 124 -5.65 14.14 6.12
N ILE A 125 -6.76 13.48 5.82
CA ILE A 125 -7.89 14.09 5.08
C ILE A 125 -8.44 15.29 5.86
N LYS A 126 -8.66 15.16 7.16
CA LYS A 126 -9.11 16.26 8.02
C LYS A 126 -8.13 17.43 8.01
N ALA A 127 -6.82 17.16 8.06
CA ALA A 127 -5.80 18.21 7.99
C ALA A 127 -5.85 18.99 6.67
N LEU A 128 -5.97 18.29 5.54
CA LEU A 128 -6.07 18.93 4.21
C LEU A 128 -7.34 19.75 4.06
N PHE A 129 -8.49 19.25 4.56
CA PHE A 129 -9.74 20.00 4.55
C PHE A 129 -9.66 21.28 5.38
N VAL A 130 -9.07 21.21 6.57
CA VAL A 130 -8.91 22.41 7.42
C VAL A 130 -8.11 23.48 6.68
N VAL A 131 -6.97 23.11 6.09
CA VAL A 131 -6.12 24.05 5.34
C VAL A 131 -6.80 24.59 4.09
N ALA A 132 -7.59 23.77 3.39
CA ALA A 132 -8.34 24.21 2.20
C ALA A 132 -9.47 25.22 2.51
N THR A 133 -9.87 25.33 3.78
CA THR A 133 -10.94 26.24 4.23
C THR A 133 -10.44 27.48 4.97
N GLN A 134 -9.10 27.67 5.06
CA GLN A 134 -8.46 28.87 5.62
C GLN A 134 -8.20 29.92 4.55
#